data_AF-A0A6P1ZUX1-F1
#
_entry.id   AF-A0A6P1ZUX1-F1
#
_cell.length_a   1.000
_cell.length_b   1.000
_cell.length_c   1.000
_cell.angle_alpha   90.00
_cell.angle_beta   90.00
_cell.angle_gamma   90.00
#
_symmetry.space_group_name_H-M   'P 1'
#
loop_
_entity.id
_entity.type
_entity.pdbx_description
1 polymer ?
#
loop_
_entity_poly.entity_id
_entity_poly.type
_entity_poly.pdbx_seq_one_letter_code
_entity_poly.pdbx_strand_id
1 'polypeptide(L)'
;MSDYLDFIPAITERSQIKTFMETDIGVKQQEQKLYDTFATWWQLHSPNLAALPQTKKVMELRAEFMSSFVTILEPVGLLDRFKVAGVIASWWDEVKYELRTLSESNFGGLVDSWVDTIKDALEKDDDDKKKQEKFNPLEHKLVLRLMPNYLEDIADAEALIADLEQQKAAFERGDEAEGETGDEDEAEAVNYVKQLEMVLKTLKNAIKEPKKELKSLKKSPLLHGDKIAEIEAFIAENETEIKAIELQLEPYKEINRQLREAKTQLRTLKNGLVQLLETARTNLTEVECQDLVLGIFKDGLISELDRYMTAHRQEVIAAVENWWDKYRVNLQNIESERDSAAQQLSEFMRGLGYV
;
A
#
# COMPACT_ATOMS: atom_id res chain seq x y z
N MET A 1 -20.04 22.34 -45.63
CA MET A 1 -19.21 21.20 -45.20
C MET A 1 -18.13 21.77 -44.29
N SER A 2 -18.48 21.97 -43.03
CA SER A 2 -17.70 22.59 -41.95
C SER A 2 -18.35 22.03 -40.69
N ASP A 3 -17.71 21.34 -39.76
CA ASP A 3 -16.31 20.90 -39.62
C ASP A 3 -16.35 19.42 -39.20
N TYR A 4 -15.84 18.51 -40.04
CA TYR A 4 -15.63 17.13 -39.59
C TYR A 4 -14.42 17.13 -38.66
N LEU A 5 -14.64 16.79 -37.39
CA LEU A 5 -13.58 16.60 -36.42
C LEU A 5 -13.18 15.12 -36.43
N ASP A 6 -11.94 14.84 -36.81
CA ASP A 6 -11.35 13.51 -36.74
C ASP A 6 -10.42 13.40 -35.52
N PHE A 7 -10.14 12.18 -35.09
CA PHE A 7 -9.14 11.93 -34.07
C PHE A 7 -7.76 12.33 -34.58
N ILE A 8 -6.94 12.91 -33.70
CA ILE A 8 -5.58 13.29 -34.05
C ILE A 8 -4.78 12.06 -34.53
N PRO A 9 -3.96 12.16 -35.58
CA PRO A 9 -3.22 11.02 -36.13
C PRO A 9 -2.25 10.34 -35.13
N ALA A 10 -1.87 11.06 -34.07
CA ALA A 10 -1.00 10.55 -33.01
C ALA A 10 -1.66 9.47 -32.14
N ILE A 11 -3.00 9.41 -32.09
CA ILE A 11 -3.74 8.35 -31.41
C ILE A 11 -4.13 7.33 -32.46
N THR A 12 -3.44 6.19 -32.47
CA THR A 12 -3.70 5.06 -33.36
C THR A 12 -4.56 4.00 -32.69
N GLU A 13 -4.52 3.92 -31.35
CA GLU A 13 -5.22 2.93 -30.55
C GLU A 13 -5.98 3.57 -29.39
N ARG A 14 -7.12 2.96 -29.01
CA ARG A 14 -7.96 3.38 -27.89
C ARG A 14 -7.16 3.50 -26.58
N SER A 15 -6.25 2.54 -26.34
CA SER A 15 -5.39 2.46 -25.16
C SER A 15 -4.51 3.70 -24.95
N GLN A 16 -4.21 4.44 -26.02
CA GLN A 16 -3.34 5.62 -25.97
C GLN A 16 -4.07 6.89 -25.49
N ILE A 17 -5.42 6.92 -25.56
CA ILE A 17 -6.22 8.11 -25.24
C ILE A 17 -5.96 8.56 -23.80
N LYS A 18 -5.97 7.62 -22.85
CA LYS A 18 -5.73 7.91 -21.43
C LYS A 18 -4.39 8.61 -21.23
N THR A 19 -3.29 7.98 -21.66
CA THR A 19 -1.94 8.53 -21.50
C THR A 19 -1.78 9.85 -22.24
N PHE A 20 -2.37 9.99 -23.42
CA PHE A 20 -2.35 11.25 -24.17
C PHE A 20 -3.00 12.39 -23.38
N MET A 21 -4.20 12.18 -22.84
CA MET A 21 -4.91 13.19 -22.08
C MET A 21 -4.23 13.53 -20.74
N GLU A 22 -3.71 12.52 -20.03
CA GLU A 22 -3.00 12.71 -18.76
C GLU A 22 -1.68 13.46 -18.94
N THR A 23 -1.06 13.37 -20.12
CA THR A 23 0.19 14.06 -20.44
C THR A 23 0.01 15.39 -21.16
N ASP A 24 -1.21 15.69 -21.63
CA ASP A 24 -1.53 16.89 -22.37
C ASP A 24 -1.21 18.16 -21.56
N ILE A 25 -0.58 19.12 -22.25
CA ILE A 25 -0.11 20.36 -21.63
C ILE A 25 -1.30 21.25 -21.24
N GLY A 26 -2.36 21.29 -22.05
CA GLY A 26 -3.54 22.09 -21.77
C GLY A 26 -4.31 21.58 -20.55
N VAL A 27 -4.46 20.26 -20.44
CA VAL A 27 -5.03 19.61 -19.25
C VAL A 27 -4.22 19.97 -18.01
N LYS A 28 -2.89 19.77 -18.03
CA LYS A 28 -2.02 20.09 -16.89
C LYS A 28 -2.04 21.57 -16.51
N GLN A 29 -2.06 22.47 -17.49
CA GLN A 29 -2.15 23.91 -17.24
C GLN A 29 -3.47 24.30 -16.58
N GLN A 30 -4.57 23.67 -17.00
CA GLN A 30 -5.89 23.94 -16.44
C GLN A 30 -6.03 23.38 -15.02
N GLU A 31 -5.47 22.19 -14.74
CA GLU A 31 -5.33 21.65 -13.37
C GLU A 31 -4.48 22.59 -12.50
N GLN A 32 -3.32 23.03 -13.00
CA GLN A 32 -2.46 23.98 -12.27
C GLN A 32 -3.17 25.29 -11.95
N LYS A 33 -3.93 25.84 -12.89
CA LYS A 33 -4.72 27.06 -12.67
C LYS A 33 -5.73 26.89 -11.54
N LEU A 34 -6.35 25.71 -11.41
CA LEU A 34 -7.25 25.41 -10.30
C LEU A 34 -6.51 25.40 -8.97
N TYR A 35 -5.33 24.77 -8.90
CA TYR A 35 -4.48 24.77 -7.70
C TYR A 35 -4.01 26.16 -7.30
N ASP A 36 -3.58 26.99 -8.25
CA ASP A 36 -3.13 28.35 -7.97
C ASP A 36 -4.27 29.23 -7.45
N THR A 37 -5.47 29.05 -8.03
CA THR A 37 -6.70 29.73 -7.59
C THR A 37 -7.09 29.29 -6.18
N PHE A 38 -7.03 27.99 -5.90
CA PHE A 38 -7.23 27.43 -4.57
C PHE A 38 -6.22 27.99 -3.55
N ALA A 39 -4.93 28.03 -3.90
CA ALA A 39 -3.88 28.52 -3.01
C ALA A 39 -4.11 30.00 -2.64
N THR A 40 -4.52 30.81 -3.62
CA THR A 40 -4.88 32.21 -3.41
C THR A 40 -6.11 32.35 -2.50
N TRP A 41 -7.15 31.54 -2.74
CA TRP A 41 -8.34 31.50 -1.89
C TRP A 41 -7.99 31.11 -0.45
N TRP A 42 -7.19 30.06 -0.27
CA TRP A 42 -6.77 29.60 1.05
C TRP A 42 -6.04 30.68 1.81
N GLN A 43 -5.07 31.36 1.18
CA GLN A 43 -4.32 32.44 1.79
C GLN A 43 -5.23 33.60 2.26
N LEU A 44 -6.30 33.88 1.52
CA LEU A 44 -7.25 34.93 1.85
C LEU A 44 -8.18 34.56 3.02
N HIS A 45 -8.64 33.31 3.08
CA HIS A 45 -9.68 32.88 4.03
C HIS A 45 -9.16 32.12 5.25
N SER A 46 -7.96 31.54 5.21
CA SER A 46 -7.36 30.86 6.37
C SER A 46 -7.21 31.74 7.62
N PRO A 47 -7.03 33.09 7.55
CA PRO A 47 -7.02 33.94 8.73
C PRO A 47 -8.35 33.92 9.50
N ASN A 48 -9.49 33.74 8.83
CA ASN A 48 -10.80 33.67 9.50
C ASN A 48 -10.96 32.35 10.28
N LEU A 49 -10.40 31.27 9.75
CA LEU A 49 -10.26 29.99 10.44
C LEU A 49 -9.27 30.10 11.62
N ALA A 50 -8.16 30.82 11.44
CA ALA A 50 -7.19 31.10 12.51
C ALA A 50 -7.82 31.87 13.70
N ALA A 51 -8.77 32.75 13.41
CA ALA A 51 -9.52 33.52 14.41
C ALA A 51 -10.68 32.74 15.07
N LEU A 52 -10.88 31.47 14.72
CA LEU A 52 -12.02 30.68 15.21
C LEU A 52 -12.04 30.53 16.75
N PRO A 53 -10.92 30.31 17.46
CA PRO A 53 -10.92 30.24 18.92
C PRO A 53 -11.43 31.51 19.60
N GLN A 54 -11.21 32.69 18.99
CA GLN A 54 -11.65 33.99 19.52
C GLN A 54 -13.10 34.29 19.15
N THR A 55 -13.50 33.98 17.91
CA THR A 55 -14.84 34.31 17.40
C THR A 55 -15.90 33.33 17.90
N LYS A 56 -15.54 32.04 18.01
CA LYS A 56 -16.45 30.90 18.31
C LYS A 56 -17.58 30.72 17.29
N LYS A 57 -17.46 31.32 16.11
CA LYS A 57 -18.54 31.41 15.12
C LYS A 57 -18.39 30.37 14.01
N VAL A 58 -18.42 29.09 14.37
CA VAL A 58 -18.24 27.97 13.43
C VAL A 58 -19.21 28.03 12.24
N MET A 59 -20.45 28.45 12.45
CA MET A 59 -21.46 28.51 11.39
C MET A 59 -21.31 29.72 10.46
N GLU A 60 -20.81 30.85 10.96
CA GLU A 60 -20.48 32.00 10.09
C GLU A 60 -19.28 31.65 9.21
N LEU A 61 -18.25 31.01 9.79
CA LEU A 61 -17.10 30.48 9.04
C LEU A 61 -17.55 29.48 7.96
N ARG A 62 -18.49 28.57 8.29
CA ARG A 62 -19.06 27.64 7.31
C ARG A 62 -19.68 28.36 6.14
N ALA A 63 -20.57 29.32 6.41
CA ALA A 63 -21.29 30.03 5.38
C ALA A 63 -20.34 30.81 4.47
N GLU A 64 -19.32 31.45 5.06
CA GLU A 64 -18.28 32.16 4.33
C GLU A 64 -17.49 31.21 3.41
N PHE A 65 -16.94 30.14 3.96
CA PHE A 65 -16.12 29.17 3.20
C PHE A 65 -16.92 28.54 2.06
N MET A 66 -18.16 28.10 2.30
CA MET A 66 -19.01 27.50 1.27
C MET A 66 -19.30 28.47 0.11
N SER A 67 -19.55 29.74 0.43
CA SER A 67 -19.89 30.76 -0.56
C SER A 67 -18.67 31.24 -1.34
N SER A 68 -17.58 31.59 -0.64
CA SER A 68 -16.38 32.16 -1.25
C SER A 68 -15.62 31.12 -2.08
N PHE A 69 -15.56 29.86 -1.63
CA PHE A 69 -14.89 28.79 -2.35
C PHE A 69 -15.50 28.56 -3.73
N VAL A 70 -16.83 28.43 -3.80
CA VAL A 70 -17.55 28.28 -5.07
C VAL A 70 -17.36 29.51 -5.95
N THR A 71 -17.53 30.71 -5.38
CA THR A 71 -17.41 31.97 -6.12
C THR A 71 -16.04 32.14 -6.78
N ILE A 72 -14.97 31.68 -6.12
CA ILE A 72 -13.59 31.89 -6.59
C ILE A 72 -13.10 30.74 -7.49
N LEU A 73 -13.50 29.50 -7.25
CA LEU A 73 -13.01 28.34 -8.00
C LEU A 73 -13.88 27.97 -9.21
N GLU A 74 -15.20 28.23 -9.19
CA GLU A 74 -16.10 27.96 -10.33
C GLU A 74 -15.63 28.63 -11.64
N PRO A 75 -15.18 29.90 -11.65
CA PRO A 75 -14.73 30.57 -12.88
C PRO A 75 -13.50 29.95 -13.54
N VAL A 76 -12.77 29.06 -12.85
CA VAL A 76 -11.67 28.30 -13.49
C VAL A 76 -12.23 27.42 -14.61
N GLY A 77 -13.41 26.84 -14.42
CA GLY A 77 -14.13 26.06 -15.43
C GLY A 77 -13.67 24.61 -15.59
N LEU A 78 -12.80 24.11 -14.71
CA LEU A 78 -12.40 22.70 -14.70
C LEU A 78 -13.45 21.80 -14.03
N LEU A 79 -14.09 22.29 -12.97
CA LEU A 79 -15.15 21.61 -12.26
C LEU A 79 -16.41 22.47 -12.33
N ASP A 80 -17.57 21.84 -12.54
CA ASP A 80 -18.84 22.55 -12.47
C ASP A 80 -19.15 23.02 -11.05
N ARG A 81 -20.11 23.94 -10.92
CA ARG A 81 -20.53 24.51 -9.64
C ARG A 81 -20.90 23.45 -8.58
N PHE A 82 -21.53 22.35 -8.99
CA PHE A 82 -21.95 21.30 -8.06
C PHE A 82 -20.76 20.52 -7.54
N LYS A 83 -19.78 20.23 -8.40
CA LYS A 83 -18.52 19.57 -7.99
C LYS A 83 -17.69 20.46 -7.08
N VAL A 84 -17.54 21.75 -7.40
CA VAL A 84 -16.81 22.71 -6.53
C VAL A 84 -17.50 22.83 -5.17
N ALA A 85 -18.83 22.93 -5.12
CA ALA A 85 -19.59 22.94 -3.87
C ALA A 85 -19.45 21.61 -3.11
N GLY A 86 -19.39 20.48 -3.83
CA GLY A 86 -19.16 19.16 -3.28
C GLY A 86 -17.83 19.04 -2.55
N VAL A 87 -16.73 19.55 -3.13
CA VAL A 87 -15.38 19.53 -2.51
C VAL A 87 -15.40 20.14 -1.11
N ILE A 88 -15.87 21.40 -1.00
CA ILE A 88 -15.86 22.11 0.28
C ILE A 88 -16.86 21.50 1.27
N ALA A 89 -17.99 20.98 0.78
CA ALA A 89 -18.98 20.30 1.61
C ALA A 89 -18.44 19.00 2.22
N SER A 90 -17.78 18.16 1.41
CA SER A 90 -17.12 16.92 1.87
C SER A 90 -16.07 17.22 2.93
N TRP A 91 -15.14 18.14 2.63
CA TRP A 91 -14.09 18.53 3.55
C TRP A 91 -14.65 19.03 4.89
N TRP A 92 -15.68 19.89 4.84
CA TRP A 92 -16.29 20.38 6.08
C TRP A 92 -16.91 19.25 6.89
N ASP A 93 -17.58 18.30 6.24
CA ASP A 93 -18.21 17.18 6.95
C ASP A 93 -17.17 16.32 7.70
N GLU A 94 -15.97 16.18 7.11
CA GLU A 94 -14.83 15.50 7.69
C GLU A 94 -14.28 16.23 8.92
N VAL A 95 -14.06 17.56 8.85
CA VAL A 95 -13.37 18.32 9.91
C VAL A 95 -14.30 19.03 10.91
N LYS A 96 -15.63 18.90 10.79
CA LYS A 96 -16.60 19.68 11.58
C LYS A 96 -16.45 19.51 13.09
N TYR A 97 -16.01 18.34 13.56
CA TYR A 97 -15.83 18.08 14.99
C TYR A 97 -14.56 18.72 15.51
N GLU A 98 -13.48 18.67 14.73
CA GLU A 98 -12.22 19.34 15.02
C GLU A 98 -12.37 20.86 15.00
N LEU A 99 -13.13 21.41 14.05
CA LEU A 99 -13.48 22.83 14.02
C LEU A 99 -14.28 23.24 15.26
N ARG A 100 -15.16 22.36 15.75
CA ARG A 100 -15.89 22.59 16.99
C ARG A 100 -14.95 22.57 18.19
N THR A 101 -14.11 21.55 18.32
CA THR A 101 -13.10 21.47 19.39
C THR A 101 -12.17 22.68 19.37
N LEU A 102 -11.71 23.10 18.19
CA LEU A 102 -10.88 24.30 17.99
C LEU A 102 -11.60 25.58 18.48
N SER A 103 -12.90 25.70 18.22
CA SER A 103 -13.70 26.86 18.66
C SER A 103 -13.96 26.90 20.17
N GLU A 104 -14.01 25.73 20.82
CA GLU A 104 -14.24 25.59 22.26
C GLU A 104 -12.93 25.74 23.05
N SER A 105 -11.79 25.46 22.42
CA SER A 105 -10.45 25.51 23.02
C SER A 105 -9.51 26.49 22.26
N ASN A 106 -8.43 25.98 21.67
CA ASN A 106 -7.44 26.67 20.84
C ASN A 106 -6.69 25.63 19.98
N PHE A 107 -5.64 26.05 19.26
CA PHE A 107 -4.89 25.13 18.39
C PHE A 107 -4.14 24.08 19.19
N GLY A 108 -3.50 24.49 20.29
CA GLY A 108 -2.84 23.55 21.19
C GLY A 108 -3.78 22.47 21.72
N GLY A 109 -4.96 22.85 22.20
CA GLY A 109 -5.97 21.94 22.75
C GLY A 109 -6.55 20.96 21.73
N LEU A 110 -6.68 21.38 20.46
CA LEU A 110 -7.04 20.45 19.38
C LEU A 110 -5.93 19.43 19.14
N VAL A 111 -4.66 19.86 19.11
CA VAL A 111 -3.54 18.93 18.94
C VAL A 111 -3.45 17.98 20.13
N ASP A 112 -3.64 18.46 21.36
CA ASP A 112 -3.69 17.61 22.56
C ASP A 112 -4.80 16.56 22.45
N SER A 113 -6.00 16.96 22.02
CA SER A 113 -7.10 16.01 21.78
C SER A 113 -6.77 14.94 20.73
N TRP A 114 -5.99 15.28 19.70
CA TRP A 114 -5.50 14.29 18.72
C TRP A 114 -4.47 13.35 19.32
N VAL A 115 -3.52 13.87 20.10
CA VAL A 115 -2.51 13.05 20.81
C VAL A 115 -3.18 12.06 21.75
N ASP A 116 -4.15 12.51 22.54
CA ASP A 116 -4.93 11.65 23.45
C ASP A 116 -5.69 10.56 22.68
N THR A 117 -6.34 10.90 21.56
CA THR A 117 -7.06 9.93 20.72
C THR A 117 -6.12 8.86 20.15
N ILE A 118 -4.93 9.26 19.70
CA ILE A 118 -3.90 8.34 19.19
C ILE A 118 -3.40 7.43 20.30
N LYS A 119 -3.10 8.00 21.47
CA LYS A 119 -2.63 7.27 22.65
C LYS A 119 -3.64 6.23 23.11
N ASP A 120 -4.89 6.63 23.28
CA ASP A 120 -6.00 5.74 23.68
C ASP A 120 -6.20 4.57 22.69
N ALA A 121 -5.90 4.78 21.42
CA ALA A 121 -6.00 3.73 20.41
C ALA A 121 -4.78 2.78 20.41
N LEU A 122 -3.60 3.26 20.78
CA LEU A 122 -2.36 2.46 20.87
C LEU A 122 -2.27 1.66 22.16
N GLU A 123 -2.79 2.18 23.27
CA GLU A 123 -2.77 1.53 24.59
C GLU A 123 -3.79 0.38 24.73
N LYS A 124 -4.77 0.28 23.82
CA LYS A 124 -5.76 -0.80 23.84
C LYS A 124 -5.13 -2.14 23.44
N ASP A 125 -5.53 -3.20 24.14
CA ASP A 125 -5.11 -4.56 23.85
C ASP A 125 -5.61 -5.05 22.48
N ASP A 126 -4.93 -6.05 21.90
CA ASP A 126 -5.21 -6.55 20.55
C ASP A 126 -6.65 -7.07 20.36
N ASP A 127 -7.34 -7.45 21.44
CA ASP A 127 -8.76 -7.85 21.42
C ASP A 127 -9.72 -6.65 21.32
N ASP A 128 -9.32 -5.46 21.75
CA ASP A 128 -10.08 -4.22 21.57
C ASP A 128 -9.76 -3.54 20.24
N LYS A 129 -8.56 -3.73 19.68
CA LYS A 129 -8.20 -3.28 18.31
C LYS A 129 -9.09 -3.91 17.24
N LYS A 130 -9.46 -5.18 17.37
CA LYS A 130 -10.39 -5.88 16.46
C LYS A 130 -11.80 -5.29 16.44
N LYS A 131 -12.22 -4.55 17.48
CA LYS A 131 -13.53 -3.88 17.52
C LYS A 131 -13.48 -2.48 16.90
N GLN A 132 -12.29 -1.92 16.70
CA GLN A 132 -12.05 -0.59 16.15
C GLN A 132 -11.37 -0.63 14.77
N GLU A 133 -11.77 -1.55 13.89
CA GLU A 133 -11.25 -1.66 12.50
C GLU A 133 -11.28 -0.34 11.69
N LYS A 134 -11.93 0.71 12.19
CA LYS A 134 -12.07 2.01 11.52
C LYS A 134 -11.02 3.07 11.89
N PHE A 135 -10.19 2.88 12.92
CA PHE A 135 -9.20 3.91 13.30
C PHE A 135 -7.80 3.31 13.39
N ASN A 136 -6.94 3.69 12.43
CA ASN A 136 -5.52 3.36 12.44
C ASN A 136 -4.72 4.57 12.96
N PRO A 137 -4.10 4.50 14.15
CA PRO A 137 -3.33 5.62 14.70
C PRO A 137 -2.13 6.04 13.85
N LEU A 138 -1.55 5.11 13.08
CA LEU A 138 -0.40 5.38 12.19
C LEU A 138 -0.79 6.23 10.98
N GLU A 139 -2.03 6.13 10.54
CA GLU A 139 -2.58 6.90 9.41
C GLU A 139 -3.19 8.23 9.86
N HIS A 140 -3.17 8.53 11.15
CA HIS A 140 -3.72 9.80 11.63
C HIS A 140 -2.91 10.98 11.06
N LYS A 141 -3.60 12.00 10.54
CA LYS A 141 -3.04 13.21 9.92
C LYS A 141 -1.93 13.90 10.72
N LEU A 142 -2.03 13.88 12.06
CA LEU A 142 -0.98 14.40 12.93
C LEU A 142 0.33 13.59 12.84
N VAL A 143 0.23 12.26 12.82
CA VAL A 143 1.38 11.34 12.72
C VAL A 143 2.01 11.45 11.34
N LEU A 144 1.20 11.43 10.27
CA LEU A 144 1.68 11.60 8.90
C LEU A 144 2.46 12.91 8.71
N ARG A 145 2.05 13.98 9.42
CA ARG A 145 2.66 15.30 9.31
C ARG A 145 3.91 15.48 10.16
N LEU A 146 3.89 15.01 11.41
CA LEU A 146 4.99 15.22 12.36
C LEU A 146 6.07 14.15 12.31
N MET A 147 5.73 12.94 11.87
CA MET A 147 6.60 11.77 12.00
C MET A 147 6.79 10.98 10.70
N PRO A 148 7.04 11.63 9.54
CA PRO A 148 7.20 10.91 8.26
C PRO A 148 8.36 9.92 8.28
N ASN A 149 9.53 10.32 8.79
CA ASN A 149 10.71 9.44 8.86
C ASN A 149 10.48 8.26 9.82
N TYR A 150 9.68 8.46 10.88
CA TYR A 150 9.38 7.38 11.81
C TYR A 150 8.40 6.36 11.22
N LEU A 151 7.47 6.84 10.38
CA LEU A 151 6.60 5.95 9.61
C LEU A 151 7.39 5.16 8.57
N GLU A 152 8.45 5.74 7.99
CA GLU A 152 9.39 5.04 7.13
C GLU A 152 10.13 3.93 7.90
N ASP A 153 10.64 4.21 9.10
CA ASP A 153 11.26 3.18 9.97
C ASP A 153 10.30 2.02 10.29
N ILE A 154 9.01 2.32 10.49
CA ILE A 154 7.96 1.30 10.69
C ILE A 154 7.73 0.50 9.41
N ALA A 155 7.61 1.17 8.27
CA ALA A 155 7.38 0.54 6.98
C ALA A 155 8.55 -0.38 6.59
N ASP A 156 9.80 0.04 6.84
CA ASP A 156 11.00 -0.75 6.61
C ASP A 156 11.02 -2.01 7.49
N ALA A 157 10.65 -1.88 8.76
CA ALA A 157 10.54 -3.03 9.66
C ALA A 157 9.43 -4.01 9.22
N GLU A 158 8.30 -3.50 8.76
CA GLU A 158 7.20 -4.32 8.22
C GLU A 158 7.60 -5.02 6.91
N ALA A 159 8.29 -4.31 6.01
CA ALA A 159 8.80 -4.87 4.75
C ALA A 159 9.85 -5.97 5.01
N LEU A 160 10.77 -5.76 5.96
CA LEU A 160 11.74 -6.77 6.36
C LEU A 160 11.06 -8.02 6.95
N ILE A 161 10.02 -7.85 7.76
CA ILE A 161 9.24 -8.99 8.28
C ILE A 161 8.57 -9.74 7.14
N ALA A 162 7.95 -9.03 6.18
CA ALA A 162 7.29 -9.66 5.04
C ALA A 162 8.28 -10.46 4.17
N ASP A 163 9.45 -9.89 3.88
CA ASP A 163 10.50 -10.56 3.13
C ASP A 163 11.03 -11.81 3.87
N LEU A 164 11.31 -11.70 5.17
CA LEU A 164 11.74 -12.84 5.97
C LEU A 164 10.66 -13.93 6.12
N GLU A 165 9.38 -13.56 6.19
CA GLU A 165 8.27 -14.51 6.19
C GLU A 165 8.16 -15.22 4.83
N GLN A 166 8.38 -14.51 3.72
CA GLN A 166 8.46 -15.09 2.39
C GLN A 166 9.65 -16.04 2.25
N GLN A 167 10.85 -15.65 2.69
CA GLN A 167 12.04 -16.51 2.69
C GLN A 167 11.84 -17.75 3.56
N LYS A 168 11.23 -17.58 4.74
CA LYS A 168 10.87 -18.68 5.63
C LYS A 168 9.93 -19.65 4.91
N ALA A 169 8.86 -19.16 4.30
CA ALA A 169 7.89 -19.98 3.56
C ALA A 169 8.52 -20.69 2.35
N ALA A 170 9.46 -20.03 1.64
CA ALA A 170 10.20 -20.64 0.54
C ALA A 170 11.11 -21.77 1.03
N PHE A 171 11.86 -21.55 2.12
CA PHE A 171 12.70 -22.59 2.73
C PHE A 171 11.86 -23.80 3.18
N GLU A 172 10.72 -23.51 3.80
CA GLU A 172 9.73 -24.47 4.25
C GLU A 172 9.12 -25.32 3.12
N ARG A 173 9.02 -24.76 1.90
CA ARG A 173 8.58 -25.47 0.70
C ARG A 173 9.66 -26.41 0.14
N GLY A 174 10.94 -26.07 0.31
CA GLY A 174 12.08 -26.81 -0.28
C GLY A 174 12.25 -26.57 -1.79
N ASP A 175 13.20 -27.28 -2.42
CA ASP A 175 13.55 -27.20 -3.85
C ASP A 175 12.53 -27.88 -4.80
N GLU A 176 11.32 -28.21 -4.32
CA GLU A 176 10.22 -28.69 -5.18
C GLU A 176 9.62 -27.53 -5.98
N ALA A 177 10.42 -26.99 -6.90
CA ALA A 177 10.03 -26.01 -7.89
C ALA A 177 10.52 -26.42 -9.29
N GLU A 178 10.48 -27.70 -9.64
CA GLU A 178 10.32 -28.16 -11.03
C GLU A 178 9.50 -29.45 -11.06
N GLY A 179 8.18 -29.30 -11.09
CA GLY A 179 7.24 -30.39 -11.26
C GLY A 179 5.81 -29.88 -11.20
N GLU A 180 5.24 -29.53 -12.36
CA GLU A 180 3.79 -29.39 -12.51
C GLU A 180 3.12 -30.66 -11.97
N THR A 181 2.15 -30.49 -11.08
CA THR A 181 0.76 -30.91 -11.32
C THR A 181 -0.09 -30.43 -10.15
N GLY A 182 -1.20 -29.77 -10.47
CA GLY A 182 -2.28 -29.62 -9.52
C GLY A 182 -2.85 -30.98 -9.17
N ASP A 183 -2.97 -31.25 -7.87
CA ASP A 183 -4.08 -32.02 -7.34
C ASP A 183 -4.31 -31.57 -5.89
N GLU A 184 -5.54 -31.16 -5.62
CA GLU A 184 -6.08 -30.87 -4.30
C GLU A 184 -6.25 -32.19 -3.55
N ASP A 185 -5.24 -32.61 -2.80
CA ASP A 185 -5.40 -33.56 -1.70
C ASP A 185 -4.67 -33.04 -0.46
N GLU A 186 -5.47 -32.48 0.44
CA GLU A 186 -5.12 -31.86 1.71
C GLU A 186 -4.73 -32.91 2.77
N ALA A 187 -3.73 -33.75 2.46
CA ALA A 187 -2.94 -34.43 3.48
C ALA A 187 -1.90 -33.43 4.00
N GLU A 188 -1.77 -33.26 5.32
CA GLU A 188 -0.76 -32.39 5.95
C GLU A 188 0.65 -32.70 5.41
N ALA A 189 1.04 -32.04 4.32
CA ALA A 189 2.35 -32.17 3.74
C ALA A 189 3.36 -31.73 4.80
N VAL A 190 4.16 -32.68 5.29
CA VAL A 190 5.22 -32.39 6.26
C VAL A 190 6.22 -31.50 5.55
N ASN A 191 6.11 -30.19 5.82
CA ASN A 191 7.01 -29.14 5.37
C ASN A 191 8.49 -29.55 5.50
N TYR A 192 9.32 -29.19 4.51
CA TYR A 192 10.72 -29.63 4.36
C TYR A 192 11.55 -29.54 5.65
N VAL A 193 11.37 -28.45 6.40
CA VAL A 193 12.03 -28.23 7.70
C VAL A 193 11.67 -29.34 8.70
N LYS A 194 10.39 -29.69 8.82
CA LYS A 194 9.93 -30.75 9.74
C LYS A 194 10.51 -32.11 9.35
N GLN A 195 10.66 -32.37 8.05
CA GLN A 195 11.29 -33.61 7.57
C GLN A 195 12.76 -33.67 8.03
N LEU A 196 13.53 -32.60 7.81
CA LEU A 196 14.92 -32.50 8.27
C LEU A 196 15.04 -32.65 9.79
N GLU A 197 14.16 -32.01 10.57
CA GLU A 197 14.14 -32.14 12.03
C GLU A 197 13.83 -33.57 12.50
N MET A 198 12.91 -34.27 11.83
CA MET A 198 12.59 -35.67 12.11
C MET A 198 13.77 -36.61 11.80
N VAL A 199 14.42 -36.43 10.65
CA VAL A 199 15.61 -37.20 10.27
C VAL A 199 16.74 -36.95 11.27
N LEU A 200 17.01 -35.70 11.60
CA LEU A 200 18.01 -35.30 12.59
C LEU A 200 17.75 -35.95 13.97
N LYS A 201 16.49 -35.98 14.43
CA LYS A 201 16.11 -36.65 15.68
C LYS A 201 16.34 -38.16 15.60
N THR A 202 16.06 -38.78 14.46
CA THR A 202 16.24 -40.22 14.24
C THR A 202 17.72 -40.60 14.26
N LEU A 203 18.56 -39.88 13.51
CA LEU A 203 20.02 -40.09 13.49
C LEU A 203 20.66 -39.88 14.87
N LYS A 204 20.26 -38.81 15.59
CA LYS A 204 20.74 -38.55 16.97
C LYS A 204 20.37 -39.68 17.93
N ASN A 205 19.19 -40.28 17.77
CA ASN A 205 18.79 -41.44 18.57
C ASN A 205 19.53 -42.72 18.16
N ALA A 206 19.76 -42.94 16.86
CA ALA A 206 20.46 -44.11 16.33
C ALA A 206 21.90 -44.23 16.84
N ILE A 207 22.63 -43.11 16.99
CA ILE A 207 24.01 -43.11 17.51
C ILE A 207 24.10 -43.13 19.05
N LYS A 208 22.99 -43.00 19.78
CA LYS A 208 22.99 -42.86 21.25
C LYS A 208 23.47 -44.11 21.97
N GLU A 209 22.95 -45.28 21.60
CA GLU A 209 23.38 -46.57 22.16
C GLU A 209 24.75 -47.01 21.63
N PRO A 210 25.06 -46.91 20.31
CA PRO A 210 26.41 -47.15 19.78
C PRO A 210 27.49 -46.31 20.47
N LYS A 211 27.25 -45.03 20.79
CA LYS A 211 28.20 -44.20 21.56
C LYS A 211 28.44 -44.72 22.98
N LYS A 212 27.43 -45.30 23.63
CA LYS A 212 27.57 -45.90 24.96
C LYS A 212 28.33 -47.24 24.89
N GLU A 213 28.02 -48.07 23.89
CA GLU A 213 28.71 -49.34 23.63
C GLU A 213 30.19 -49.11 23.27
N LEU A 214 30.48 -48.07 22.47
CA LEU A 214 31.86 -47.68 22.18
C LEU A 214 32.64 -47.28 23.45
N LYS A 215 32.00 -46.54 24.38
CA LYS A 215 32.61 -46.15 25.67
C LYS A 215 32.90 -47.35 26.58
N SER A 216 32.09 -48.41 26.53
CA SER A 216 32.35 -49.63 27.32
C SER A 216 33.42 -50.50 26.66
N LEU A 217 33.37 -50.69 25.34
CA LEU A 217 34.33 -51.49 24.58
C LEU A 217 35.76 -50.90 24.61
N LYS A 218 35.89 -49.57 24.59
CA LYS A 218 37.20 -48.88 24.73
C LYS A 218 37.90 -49.11 26.07
N LYS A 219 37.22 -49.69 27.08
CA LYS A 219 37.84 -50.09 28.36
C LYS A 219 38.65 -51.39 28.25
N SER A 220 38.39 -52.23 27.25
CA SER A 220 39.11 -53.47 26.98
C SER A 220 39.40 -53.64 25.47
N PRO A 221 40.27 -52.77 24.90
CA PRO A 221 40.44 -52.64 23.45
C PRO A 221 41.12 -53.85 22.78
N LEU A 222 41.90 -54.64 23.52
CA LEU A 222 42.68 -55.78 23.01
C LEU A 222 41.83 -57.00 22.58
N LEU A 223 40.54 -57.06 22.94
CA LEU A 223 39.65 -58.19 22.61
C LEU A 223 38.57 -57.86 21.55
N HIS A 224 38.41 -56.60 21.16
CA HIS A 224 37.24 -56.15 20.38
C HIS A 224 37.60 -55.15 19.27
N GLY A 225 38.83 -55.16 18.76
CA GLY A 225 39.34 -54.18 17.80
C GLY A 225 38.45 -53.98 16.56
N ASP A 226 38.01 -55.08 15.93
CA ASP A 226 37.17 -55.02 14.73
C ASP A 226 35.78 -54.43 15.02
N LYS A 227 35.16 -54.82 16.13
CA LYS A 227 33.84 -54.31 16.55
C LYS A 227 33.89 -52.85 16.99
N ILE A 228 35.01 -52.41 17.58
CA ILE A 228 35.25 -50.99 17.89
C ILE A 228 35.33 -50.18 16.59
N ALA A 229 36.08 -50.65 15.59
CA ALA A 229 36.22 -49.97 14.30
C ALA A 229 34.89 -49.88 13.54
N GLU A 230 34.06 -50.93 13.59
CA GLU A 230 32.72 -50.96 12.98
C GLU A 230 31.77 -49.94 13.61
N ILE A 231 31.71 -49.89 14.95
CA ILE A 231 30.89 -48.92 15.68
C ILE A 231 31.38 -47.48 15.47
N GLU A 232 32.71 -47.28 15.41
CA GLU A 232 33.29 -45.97 15.11
C GLU A 232 32.95 -45.50 13.69
N ALA A 233 33.01 -46.38 12.71
CA ALA A 233 32.61 -46.07 11.33
C ALA A 233 31.12 -45.68 11.25
N PHE A 234 30.24 -46.46 11.88
CA PHE A 234 28.80 -46.17 11.93
C PHE A 234 28.50 -44.82 12.60
N ILE A 235 29.15 -44.52 13.72
CA ILE A 235 28.99 -43.23 14.42
C ILE A 235 29.49 -42.09 13.53
N ALA A 236 30.66 -42.24 12.89
CA ALA A 236 31.24 -41.19 12.05
C ALA A 236 30.37 -40.86 10.83
N GLU A 237 29.75 -41.86 10.20
CA GLU A 237 28.82 -41.70 9.09
C GLU A 237 27.58 -40.90 9.50
N ASN A 238 26.89 -41.35 10.55
CA ASN A 238 25.70 -40.67 11.07
C ASN A 238 26.04 -39.26 11.60
N GLU A 239 27.21 -39.05 12.20
CA GLU A 239 27.67 -37.71 12.62
C GLU A 239 27.93 -36.79 11.43
N THR A 240 28.34 -37.33 10.28
CA THR A 240 28.53 -36.57 9.05
C THR A 240 27.18 -36.14 8.47
N GLU A 241 26.20 -37.03 8.42
CA GLU A 241 24.82 -36.69 8.02
C GLU A 241 24.15 -35.70 8.98
N ILE A 242 24.30 -35.88 10.29
CA ILE A 242 23.79 -34.91 11.29
C ILE A 242 24.37 -33.53 11.02
N LYS A 243 25.69 -33.41 10.78
CA LYS A 243 26.32 -32.13 10.46
C LYS A 243 25.80 -31.53 9.16
N ALA A 244 25.55 -32.35 8.14
CA ALA A 244 25.00 -31.88 6.86
C ALA A 244 23.58 -31.32 7.03
N ILE A 245 22.71 -32.01 7.77
CA ILE A 245 21.35 -31.55 8.06
C ILE A 245 21.36 -30.31 8.97
N GLU A 246 22.24 -30.27 9.97
CA GLU A 246 22.41 -29.08 10.80
C GLU A 246 22.82 -27.87 9.96
N LEU A 247 23.75 -28.04 9.02
CA LEU A 247 24.17 -26.99 8.09
C LEU A 247 23.02 -26.54 7.17
N GLN A 248 22.19 -27.46 6.68
CA GLN A 248 21.00 -27.12 5.89
C GLN A 248 19.98 -26.32 6.70
N LEU A 249 19.81 -26.60 7.99
CA LEU A 249 18.86 -25.88 8.85
C LEU A 249 19.38 -24.52 9.37
N GLU A 250 20.67 -24.21 9.25
CA GLU A 250 21.24 -22.94 9.73
C GLU A 250 20.58 -21.69 9.10
N PRO A 251 20.38 -21.60 7.77
CA PRO A 251 19.66 -20.49 7.16
C PRO A 251 18.24 -20.30 7.73
N TYR A 252 17.51 -21.38 7.95
CA TYR A 252 16.16 -21.33 8.54
C TYR A 252 16.18 -20.84 10.00
N LYS A 253 17.16 -21.27 10.80
CA LYS A 253 17.33 -20.75 12.17
C LYS A 253 17.67 -19.26 12.17
N GLU A 254 18.52 -18.84 11.24
CA GLU A 254 18.90 -17.44 11.09
C GLU A 254 17.71 -16.56 10.67
N ILE A 255 16.91 -17.00 9.69
CA ILE A 255 15.65 -16.33 9.30
C ILE A 255 14.72 -16.19 10.50
N ASN A 256 14.53 -17.26 11.29
CA ASN A 256 13.69 -17.20 12.48
C ASN A 256 14.25 -16.28 13.57
N ARG A 257 15.58 -16.19 13.71
CA ARG A 257 16.24 -15.24 14.62
C ARG A 257 15.96 -13.81 14.17
N GLN A 258 16.20 -13.50 12.90
CA GLN A 258 15.97 -12.19 12.31
C GLN A 258 14.48 -11.79 12.39
N LEU A 259 13.55 -12.71 12.16
CA LEU A 259 12.11 -12.45 12.32
C LEU A 259 11.76 -12.04 13.75
N ARG A 260 12.33 -12.69 14.76
CA ARG A 260 12.10 -12.33 16.17
C ARG A 260 12.67 -10.95 16.49
N GLU A 261 13.85 -10.64 15.98
CA GLU A 261 14.51 -9.34 16.14
C GLU A 261 13.70 -8.23 15.47
N ALA A 262 13.32 -8.40 14.19
CA ALA A 262 12.52 -7.44 13.43
C ALA A 262 11.13 -7.23 14.06
N LYS A 263 10.43 -8.30 14.50
CA LYS A 263 9.15 -8.18 15.22
C LYS A 263 9.30 -7.44 16.55
N THR A 264 10.43 -7.63 17.25
CA THR A 264 10.72 -6.90 18.49
C THR A 264 11.01 -5.43 18.22
N GLN A 265 11.74 -5.12 17.15
CA GLN A 265 11.99 -3.75 16.69
C GLN A 265 10.68 -3.05 16.31
N LEU A 266 9.84 -3.68 15.50
CA LEU A 266 8.53 -3.15 15.12
C LEU A 266 7.66 -2.85 16.35
N ARG A 267 7.63 -3.75 17.33
CA ARG A 267 6.90 -3.52 18.58
C ARG A 267 7.48 -2.35 19.37
N THR A 268 8.80 -2.23 19.45
CA THR A 268 9.46 -1.12 20.12
C THR A 268 9.14 0.21 19.43
N LEU A 269 9.15 0.25 18.09
CA LEU A 269 8.76 1.42 17.32
C LEU A 269 7.29 1.78 17.54
N LYS A 270 6.36 0.81 17.45
CA LYS A 270 4.94 1.09 17.71
C LYS A 270 4.69 1.61 19.12
N ASN A 271 5.39 1.08 20.12
CA ASN A 271 5.27 1.53 21.51
C ASN A 271 5.95 2.89 21.78
N GLY A 272 7.04 3.21 21.06
CA GLY A 272 7.74 4.48 21.17
C GLY A 272 7.00 5.67 20.56
N LEU A 273 6.03 5.41 19.68
CA LEU A 273 5.27 6.43 18.96
C LEU A 273 4.60 7.45 19.89
N VAL A 274 3.97 6.97 20.98
CA VAL A 274 3.29 7.85 21.94
C VAL A 274 4.27 8.82 22.60
N GLN A 275 5.42 8.32 23.06
CA GLN A 275 6.43 9.15 23.72
C GLN A 275 7.03 10.19 22.76
N LEU A 276 7.27 9.81 21.51
CA LEU A 276 7.76 10.73 20.49
C LEU A 276 6.71 11.79 20.15
N LEU A 277 5.44 11.41 20.04
CA LEU A 277 4.34 12.33 19.77
C LEU A 277 4.14 13.34 20.91
N GLU A 278 4.15 12.86 22.16
CA GLU A 278 4.08 13.70 23.36
C GLU A 278 5.28 14.66 23.40
N THR A 279 6.49 14.17 23.13
CA THR A 279 7.71 15.00 23.09
C THR A 279 7.59 16.07 22.00
N ALA A 280 7.19 15.69 20.78
CA ALA A 280 6.96 16.61 19.68
C ALA A 280 5.92 17.67 20.07
N ARG A 281 4.81 17.27 20.68
CA ARG A 281 3.77 18.18 21.15
C ARG A 281 4.28 19.17 22.20
N THR A 282 5.07 18.72 23.18
CA THR A 282 5.63 19.61 24.22
C THR A 282 6.62 20.65 23.68
N ASN A 283 7.28 20.35 22.56
CA ASN A 283 8.20 21.27 21.90
C ASN A 283 7.49 22.29 21.00
N LEU A 284 6.21 22.07 20.65
CA LEU A 284 5.44 22.98 19.81
C LEU A 284 4.87 24.15 20.61
N THR A 285 5.14 25.35 20.11
CA THR A 285 4.49 26.59 20.54
C THR A 285 3.06 26.69 19.99
N GLU A 286 2.25 27.59 20.55
CA GLU A 286 0.88 27.80 20.06
C GLU A 286 0.83 28.26 18.59
N VAL A 287 1.84 29.04 18.15
CA VAL A 287 1.95 29.48 16.74
C VAL A 287 2.25 28.29 15.83
N GLU A 288 3.16 27.41 16.24
CA GLU A 288 3.47 26.21 15.46
C GLU A 288 2.30 25.22 15.45
N CYS A 289 1.53 25.11 16.54
CA CYS A 289 0.28 24.35 16.55
C CYS A 289 -0.75 24.94 15.57
N GLN A 290 -0.87 26.27 15.51
CA GLN A 290 -1.74 26.93 14.55
C GLN A 290 -1.31 26.59 13.11
N ASP A 291 -0.03 26.77 12.79
CA ASP A 291 0.50 26.48 11.44
C ASP A 291 0.33 24.99 11.08
N LEU A 292 0.54 24.09 12.04
CA LEU A 292 0.35 22.65 11.86
C LEU A 292 -1.11 22.31 11.54
N VAL A 293 -2.05 22.78 12.35
CA VAL A 293 -3.49 22.51 12.17
C VAL A 293 -3.99 23.12 10.86
N LEU A 294 -3.62 24.37 10.55
CA LEU A 294 -4.00 25.01 9.29
C LEU A 294 -3.40 24.28 8.09
N GLY A 295 -2.16 23.81 8.19
CA GLY A 295 -1.53 22.96 7.16
C GLY A 295 -2.31 21.67 6.93
N ILE A 296 -2.64 20.95 8.00
CA ILE A 296 -3.44 19.71 7.93
C ILE A 296 -4.80 19.96 7.30
N PHE A 297 -5.47 21.04 7.68
CA PHE A 297 -6.77 21.41 7.11
C PHE A 297 -6.69 21.79 5.64
N LYS A 298 -5.63 22.50 5.23
CA LYS A 298 -5.35 22.81 3.82
C LYS A 298 -5.13 21.53 3.01
N ASP A 299 -4.29 20.62 3.51
CA ASP A 299 -3.94 19.37 2.84
C ASP A 299 -5.18 18.47 2.67
N GLY A 300 -6.07 18.43 3.67
CA GLY A 300 -7.37 17.74 3.55
C GLY A 300 -8.25 18.33 2.45
N LEU A 301 -8.31 19.66 2.32
CA LEU A 301 -9.11 20.31 1.29
C LEU A 301 -8.51 20.14 -0.12
N ILE A 302 -7.18 20.11 -0.23
CA ILE A 302 -6.46 19.72 -1.46
C ILE A 302 -6.82 18.29 -1.83
N SER A 303 -6.80 17.35 -0.88
CA SER A 303 -7.11 15.95 -1.13
C SER A 303 -8.53 15.75 -1.68
N GLU A 304 -9.52 16.48 -1.14
CA GLU A 304 -10.87 16.48 -1.69
C GLU A 304 -10.93 17.13 -3.08
N LEU A 305 -10.20 18.22 -3.32
CA LEU A 305 -10.11 18.84 -4.65
C LEU A 305 -9.53 17.85 -5.69
N ASP A 306 -8.45 17.15 -5.33
CA ASP A 306 -7.76 16.15 -6.16
C ASP A 306 -8.67 14.98 -6.50
N ARG A 307 -9.47 14.54 -5.53
CA ARG A 307 -10.46 13.48 -5.72
C ARG A 307 -11.49 13.86 -6.78
N TYR A 308 -12.08 15.05 -6.68
CA TYR A 308 -13.06 15.53 -7.67
C TYR A 308 -12.42 15.81 -9.03
N MET A 309 -11.21 16.36 -9.05
CA MET A 309 -10.45 16.61 -10.28
C MET A 309 -10.10 15.30 -11.00
N THR A 310 -9.61 14.31 -10.27
CA THR A 310 -9.28 12.99 -10.82
C THR A 310 -10.53 12.27 -11.33
N ALA A 311 -11.62 12.30 -10.57
CA ALA A 311 -12.90 11.74 -11.02
C ALA A 311 -13.38 12.42 -12.31
N HIS A 312 -13.32 13.75 -12.38
CA HIS A 312 -13.71 14.47 -13.58
C HIS A 312 -12.81 14.14 -14.78
N ARG A 313 -11.50 14.06 -14.59
CA ARG A 313 -10.56 13.61 -15.63
C ARG A 313 -10.92 12.23 -16.18
N GLN A 314 -11.26 11.27 -15.31
CA GLN A 314 -11.70 9.95 -15.75
C GLN A 314 -13.02 10.01 -16.55
N GLU A 315 -13.96 10.88 -16.20
CA GLU A 315 -15.19 11.10 -16.98
C GLU A 315 -14.88 11.64 -18.39
N VAL A 316 -13.96 12.60 -18.51
CA VAL A 316 -13.57 13.16 -19.82
C VAL A 316 -12.86 12.09 -20.66
N ILE A 317 -11.93 11.33 -20.07
CA ILE A 317 -11.26 10.22 -20.76
C ILE A 317 -12.29 9.21 -21.25
N ALA A 318 -13.21 8.78 -20.40
CA ALA A 318 -14.27 7.86 -20.78
C ALA A 318 -15.16 8.42 -21.90
N ALA A 319 -15.46 9.72 -21.89
CA ALA A 319 -16.23 10.36 -22.96
C ALA A 319 -15.49 10.31 -24.30
N VAL A 320 -14.18 10.59 -24.32
CA VAL A 320 -13.35 10.54 -25.54
C VAL A 320 -13.19 9.10 -26.02
N GLU A 321 -12.95 8.15 -25.13
CA GLU A 321 -12.90 6.72 -25.48
C GLU A 321 -14.24 6.24 -26.07
N ASN A 322 -15.37 6.67 -25.51
CA ASN A 322 -16.69 6.37 -26.06
C ASN A 322 -16.90 6.97 -27.46
N TRP A 323 -16.33 8.14 -27.75
CA TRP A 323 -16.33 8.69 -29.11
C TRP A 323 -15.41 7.91 -30.04
N TRP A 324 -14.25 7.48 -29.56
CA TRP A 324 -13.34 6.64 -30.33
C TRP A 324 -14.03 5.35 -30.77
N ASP A 325 -14.66 4.64 -29.83
CA ASP A 325 -15.37 3.40 -30.09
C ASP A 325 -16.52 3.59 -31.10
N LYS A 326 -17.14 4.77 -31.12
CA LYS A 326 -18.27 5.09 -32.02
C LYS A 326 -17.86 5.59 -33.40
N TYR A 327 -16.77 6.36 -33.50
CA TYR A 327 -16.50 7.18 -34.68
C TYR A 327 -15.15 6.92 -35.34
N ARG A 328 -14.24 6.16 -34.71
CA ARG A 328 -12.90 5.90 -35.27
C ARG A 328 -12.94 5.13 -36.59
N VAL A 329 -13.85 4.18 -36.71
CA VAL A 329 -14.14 3.49 -37.97
C VAL A 329 -15.29 4.25 -38.62
N ASN A 330 -14.95 5.12 -39.58
CA ASN A 330 -15.96 5.87 -40.31
C ASN A 330 -16.73 4.92 -41.27
N LEU A 331 -17.95 5.33 -41.65
CA LEU A 331 -18.79 4.57 -42.58
C LEU A 331 -18.07 4.28 -43.91
N GLN A 332 -17.20 5.19 -44.36
CA GLN A 332 -16.44 5.05 -45.60
C GLN A 332 -15.41 3.91 -45.54
N ASN A 333 -14.77 3.70 -44.39
CA ASN A 333 -13.85 2.58 -44.15
C ASN A 333 -14.62 1.26 -44.14
N ILE A 334 -15.80 1.23 -43.50
CA ILE A 334 -16.68 0.05 -43.50
C ILE A 334 -17.17 -0.26 -44.93
N GLU A 335 -17.57 0.77 -45.69
CA GLU A 335 -18.00 0.62 -47.08
C GLU A 335 -16.86 0.13 -47.96
N SER A 336 -15.65 0.67 -47.80
CA SER A 336 -14.46 0.23 -48.54
C SER A 336 -14.06 -1.22 -48.20
N GLU A 337 -14.13 -1.61 -46.93
CA GLU A 337 -13.87 -2.99 -46.51
C GLU A 337 -14.93 -3.95 -47.05
N ARG A 338 -16.21 -3.55 -47.02
CA ARG A 338 -17.32 -4.32 -47.61
C ARG A 338 -17.10 -4.51 -49.11
N ASP A 339 -16.75 -3.44 -49.83
CA ASP A 339 -16.58 -3.49 -51.29
C ASP A 339 -15.37 -4.36 -51.67
N SER A 340 -14.28 -4.27 -50.90
CA SER A 340 -13.12 -5.16 -51.04
C SER A 340 -13.47 -6.63 -50.78
N ALA A 341 -14.21 -6.92 -49.70
CA ALA A 341 -14.66 -8.27 -49.37
C ALA A 341 -15.63 -8.83 -50.43
N ALA A 342 -16.53 -8.00 -50.97
CA ALA A 342 -17.44 -8.37 -52.04
C ALA A 342 -16.68 -8.70 -53.34
N GLN A 343 -15.62 -7.95 -53.64
CA GLN A 343 -14.76 -8.19 -54.80
C GLN A 343 -14.01 -9.53 -54.66
N GLN A 344 -13.43 -9.80 -53.48
CA GLN A 344 -12.77 -11.08 -53.20
C GLN A 344 -13.74 -12.26 -53.32
N LEU A 345 -14.96 -12.13 -52.78
CA LEU A 345 -15.99 -13.16 -52.89
C LEU A 345 -16.35 -13.42 -54.36
N SER A 346 -16.51 -12.36 -55.17
CA SER A 346 -16.79 -12.48 -56.59
C SER A 346 -15.68 -13.23 -57.34
N GLU A 347 -14.41 -12.94 -57.04
CA GLU A 347 -13.26 -13.66 -57.62
C GLU A 347 -13.28 -15.14 -57.22
N PHE A 348 -13.56 -15.46 -55.95
CA PHE A 348 -13.69 -16.84 -55.48
C PHE A 348 -14.85 -17.59 -56.17
N MET A 349 -16.03 -16.96 -56.28
CA MET A 349 -17.18 -17.58 -56.94
C MET A 349 -16.89 -17.87 -58.42
N ARG A 350 -16.24 -16.91 -59.11
CA ARG A 350 -15.79 -17.10 -60.50
C ARG A 350 -14.81 -18.25 -60.64
N GLY A 351 -13.89 -18.40 -59.68
CA GLY A 351 -12.96 -19.54 -59.61
C GLY A 351 -13.66 -20.89 -59.40
N LEU A 352 -14.82 -20.89 -58.74
CA LEU A 352 -15.66 -22.08 -58.50
C LEU A 352 -16.69 -22.33 -59.61
N GLY A 353 -16.71 -21.49 -60.65
CA GLY A 353 -17.64 -21.63 -61.78
C GLY A 353 -19.07 -21.17 -61.48
N TYR A 354 -19.27 -20.44 -60.38
CA TYR A 354 -20.50 -19.69 -60.13
C TYR A 354 -20.28 -18.26 -60.62
N VAL A 355 -21.08 -17.84 -61.61
CA VAL A 355 -20.98 -16.63 -62.47
C VAL A 355 -20.29 -16.89 -63.82
#